data_AF-A0A952W908-F1
#
_entry.id   AF-A0A952W908-F1
#
_cell.length_a   1.000
_cell.length_b   1.000
_cell.length_c   1.000
_cell.angle_alpha   90.00
_cell.angle_beta   90.00
_cell.angle_gamma   90.00
#
_symmetry.space_group_name_H-M   'P 1'
#
loop_
_entity.id
_entity.type
_entity.pdbx_description
1 polymer ?
#
loop_
_entity_poly.entity_id
_entity_poly.type
_entity_poly.pdbx_seq_one_letter_code
_entity_poly.pdbx_strand_id
1 'polypeptide(L)'
;MNMLRNIDSLPRLPLWAQVLVAARILERAALAMAPSGDVSTTLADAYQALQRCARDGGGVSRERACFNRAAALHTRPDVDQSLAACAASVIDAARAAEAALDFPIDSTVTASVRRAIAAIGSDPRISQTQLVILVASDVDQIAFALSEISVGTYDGLTDHVFGRLAPVHALTLVEPRPTPESLAR
;
A
#
# COMPACT_ATOMS: atom_id res chain seq x y z
N MET A 1 6.05 24.64 -3.65
CA MET A 1 5.61 24.43 -2.26
C MET A 1 5.70 22.93 -1.98
N ASN A 2 6.52 22.54 -0.99
CA ASN A 2 7.08 21.19 -0.77
C ASN A 2 6.06 20.14 -0.29
N MET A 3 5.30 19.51 -1.19
CA MET A 3 4.40 18.38 -0.86
C MET A 3 5.12 17.01 -0.74
N LEU A 4 6.39 16.90 -1.13
CA LEU A 4 7.16 15.63 -1.13
C LEU A 4 7.87 15.31 0.21
N ARG A 5 7.99 16.27 1.14
CA ARG A 5 8.81 16.12 2.35
C ARG A 5 8.37 15.00 3.32
N ASN A 6 7.11 14.58 3.31
CA ASN A 6 6.62 13.48 4.17
C ASN A 6 6.62 12.10 3.47
N ILE A 7 6.74 12.04 2.14
CA ILE A 7 7.09 10.78 1.46
C ILE A 7 8.60 10.50 1.59
N ASP A 8 9.40 11.55 1.78
CA ASP A 8 10.84 11.45 2.01
C ASP A 8 11.20 10.79 3.35
N SER A 9 10.28 10.72 4.31
CA SER A 9 10.48 10.00 5.58
C SER A 9 10.15 8.51 5.49
N LEU A 10 9.48 8.05 4.42
CA LEU A 10 9.17 6.64 4.20
C LEU A 10 10.39 5.71 4.35
N PRO A 11 11.58 6.01 3.78
CA PRO A 11 12.75 5.13 3.91
C PRO A 11 13.31 5.04 5.33
N ARG A 12 12.87 5.92 6.26
CA ARG A 12 13.29 5.91 7.66
C ARG A 12 12.46 4.95 8.51
N LEU A 13 11.32 4.49 8.00
CA LEU A 13 10.51 3.48 8.67
C LEU A 13 11.15 2.09 8.50
N PRO A 14 10.98 1.18 9.48
CA PRO A 14 11.24 -0.25 9.30
C PRO A 14 10.57 -0.79 8.03
N LEU A 15 11.15 -1.81 7.41
CA LEU A 15 10.70 -2.30 6.10
C LEU A 15 9.23 -2.75 6.13
N TRP A 16 8.83 -3.47 7.17
CA TRP A 16 7.45 -3.90 7.35
C TRP A 16 6.47 -2.74 7.64
N ALA A 17 6.94 -1.64 8.24
CA ALA A 17 6.16 -0.41 8.37
C ALA A 17 5.94 0.26 7.01
N GLN A 18 6.93 0.28 6.12
CA GLN A 18 6.77 0.79 4.76
C GLN A 18 5.75 -0.06 3.97
N VAL A 19 5.82 -1.38 4.09
CA VAL A 19 4.84 -2.31 3.50
C VAL A 19 3.44 -2.01 4.03
N LEU A 20 3.29 -1.80 5.35
CA LEU A 20 2.00 -1.50 5.96
C LEU A 20 1.39 -0.19 5.45
N VAL A 21 2.19 0.87 5.27
CA VAL A 21 1.72 2.12 4.63
C VAL A 21 1.12 1.81 3.26
N ALA A 22 1.83 1.05 2.43
CA ALA A 22 1.38 0.71 1.09
C ALA A 22 0.12 -0.18 1.09
N ALA A 23 0.05 -1.15 2.01
CA ALA A 23 -1.11 -2.01 2.21
C ALA A 23 -2.36 -1.21 2.61
N ARG A 24 -2.19 -0.19 3.47
CA ARG A 24 -3.28 0.71 3.83
C ARG A 24 -3.76 1.52 2.63
N ILE A 25 -2.87 1.99 1.75
CA ILE A 25 -3.26 2.66 0.50
C ILE A 25 -4.04 1.72 -0.43
N LEU A 26 -3.60 0.48 -0.58
CA LEU A 26 -4.32 -0.54 -1.35
C LEU A 26 -5.75 -0.72 -0.82
N GLU A 27 -5.92 -0.86 0.49
CA GLU A 27 -7.24 -1.01 1.11
C GLU A 27 -8.11 0.24 0.89
N ARG A 28 -7.58 1.45 1.05
CA ARG A 28 -8.36 2.67 0.76
C ARG A 28 -8.82 2.74 -0.69
N ALA A 29 -7.98 2.31 -1.63
CA ALA A 29 -8.30 2.27 -3.06
C ALA A 29 -9.34 1.19 -3.36
N ALA A 30 -9.21 -0.01 -2.79
CA ALA A 30 -10.18 -1.09 -2.94
C ALA A 30 -11.57 -0.67 -2.40
N LEU A 31 -11.61 -0.05 -1.22
CA LEU A 31 -12.87 0.48 -0.65
C LEU A 31 -13.50 1.56 -1.52
N ALA A 32 -12.70 2.41 -2.17
CA ALA A 32 -13.19 3.50 -3.02
C ALA A 32 -13.69 3.01 -4.38
N MET A 33 -12.93 2.13 -5.03
CA MET A 33 -13.26 1.59 -6.34
C MET A 33 -14.33 0.50 -6.28
N ALA A 34 -14.56 -0.07 -5.09
CA ALA A 34 -15.58 -1.07 -4.80
C ALA A 34 -15.61 -2.21 -5.85
N PRO A 35 -14.48 -2.91 -6.08
CA PRO A 35 -14.45 -4.04 -6.99
C PRO A 35 -15.46 -5.09 -6.53
N SER A 36 -16.08 -5.76 -7.48
CA SER A 36 -17.17 -6.70 -7.20
C SER A 36 -16.69 -8.15 -7.15
N GLY A 37 -17.49 -9.00 -6.50
CA GLY A 37 -17.30 -10.45 -6.52
C GLY A 37 -15.95 -10.90 -5.98
N ASP A 38 -15.29 -11.78 -6.74
CA ASP A 38 -14.07 -12.47 -6.32
C ASP A 38 -12.85 -11.53 -6.24
N VAL A 39 -12.84 -10.43 -7.00
CA VAL A 39 -11.78 -9.40 -6.91
C VAL A 39 -11.78 -8.73 -5.54
N SER A 40 -12.97 -8.40 -5.02
CA SER A 40 -13.13 -7.82 -3.68
C SER A 40 -12.54 -8.73 -2.60
N THR A 41 -12.96 -10.00 -2.61
CA THR A 41 -12.46 -11.02 -1.67
C THR A 41 -10.96 -11.22 -1.81
N THR A 42 -10.44 -11.26 -3.04
CA THR A 42 -9.00 -11.45 -3.29
C THR A 42 -8.17 -10.29 -2.73
N LEU A 43 -8.63 -9.04 -2.87
CA LEU A 43 -7.93 -7.87 -2.34
C LEU A 43 -8.02 -7.80 -0.82
N ALA A 44 -9.19 -8.11 -0.24
CA ALA A 44 -9.37 -8.18 1.20
C ALA A 44 -8.47 -9.26 1.84
N ASP A 45 -8.44 -10.46 1.25
CA ASP A 45 -7.54 -11.55 1.67
C ASP A 45 -6.07 -11.10 1.62
N ALA A 46 -5.67 -10.44 0.54
CA ALA A 46 -4.30 -9.96 0.36
C ALA A 46 -3.94 -8.87 1.37
N TYR A 47 -4.85 -7.93 1.65
CA TYR A 47 -4.65 -6.92 2.67
C TYR A 47 -4.48 -7.54 4.06
N GLN A 48 -5.30 -8.52 4.41
CA GLN A 48 -5.18 -9.25 5.68
C GLN A 48 -3.86 -10.04 5.76
N ALA A 49 -3.45 -10.69 4.67
CA ALA A 49 -2.16 -11.37 4.57
C ALA A 49 -0.98 -10.41 4.75
N LEU A 50 -1.03 -9.23 4.12
CA LEU A 50 0.00 -8.19 4.27
C LEU A 50 0.09 -7.70 5.71
N GLN A 51 -1.04 -7.52 6.40
CA GLN A 51 -1.05 -7.13 7.81
C GLN A 51 -0.45 -8.23 8.71
N ARG A 52 -0.77 -9.51 8.46
CA ARG A 52 -0.15 -10.63 9.17
C ARG A 52 1.37 -10.66 8.94
N CYS A 53 1.81 -10.53 7.69
CA CYS A 53 3.25 -10.50 7.39
C CYS A 53 3.96 -9.32 8.05
N ALA A 54 3.35 -8.13 8.02
CA ALA A 54 3.90 -6.95 8.67
C ALA A 54 3.97 -7.11 10.19
N ARG A 55 2.98 -7.78 10.81
CA ARG A 55 2.99 -8.09 12.25
C ARG A 55 4.09 -9.10 12.61
N ASP A 56 4.19 -10.17 11.84
CA ASP A 56 5.11 -11.27 12.11
C ASP A 56 6.57 -10.95 11.69
N GLY A 57 6.77 -9.93 10.86
CA GLY A 57 8.08 -9.62 10.26
C GLY A 57 8.49 -10.60 9.17
N GLY A 58 7.53 -11.32 8.56
CA GLY A 58 7.77 -12.40 7.61
C GLY A 58 6.50 -13.22 7.38
N GLY A 59 6.63 -14.39 6.74
CA GLY A 59 5.48 -15.25 6.43
C GLY A 59 4.95 -15.11 5.00
N VAL A 60 5.67 -14.42 4.12
CA VAL A 60 5.30 -14.25 2.70
C VAL A 60 5.17 -15.61 2.01
N SER A 61 6.04 -16.56 2.36
CA SER A 61 5.94 -17.94 1.86
C SER A 61 4.67 -18.66 2.31
N ARG A 62 4.15 -18.40 3.52
CA ARG A 62 2.86 -18.96 4.00
C ARG A 62 1.68 -18.38 3.23
N GLU A 63 1.75 -17.09 2.92
CA GLU A 63 0.69 -16.34 2.22
C GLU A 63 0.80 -16.43 0.68
N ARG A 64 1.72 -17.24 0.14
CA ARG A 64 2.04 -17.32 -1.30
C ARG A 64 0.82 -17.49 -2.18
N ALA A 65 -0.12 -18.37 -1.81
CA ALA A 65 -1.32 -18.61 -2.60
C ALA A 65 -2.21 -17.35 -2.68
N CYS A 66 -2.37 -16.64 -1.56
CA CYS A 66 -3.10 -15.39 -1.48
C CYS A 66 -2.44 -14.32 -2.37
N PHE A 67 -1.13 -14.12 -2.22
CA PHE A 67 -0.38 -13.16 -3.00
C PHE A 67 -0.35 -13.48 -4.50
N ASN A 68 -0.26 -14.74 -4.89
CA ASN A 68 -0.31 -15.11 -6.30
C ASN A 68 -1.68 -14.81 -6.93
N ARG A 69 -2.78 -15.04 -6.22
CA ARG A 69 -4.12 -14.66 -6.70
C ARG A 69 -4.26 -13.14 -6.87
N ALA A 70 -3.83 -12.37 -5.87
CA ALA A 70 -3.89 -10.91 -5.92
C ALA A 70 -2.95 -10.32 -6.98
N ALA A 71 -1.74 -10.85 -7.12
CA ALA A 71 -0.82 -10.45 -8.18
C ALA A 71 -1.41 -10.76 -9.57
N ALA A 72 -2.11 -11.89 -9.75
CA ALA A 72 -2.74 -12.27 -11.02
C ALA A 72 -3.87 -11.31 -11.46
N LEU A 73 -4.36 -10.41 -10.60
CA LEU A 73 -5.36 -9.41 -10.99
C LEU A 73 -4.86 -8.49 -12.11
N HIS A 74 -3.54 -8.33 -12.31
CA HIS A 74 -3.00 -7.53 -13.41
C HIS A 74 -3.32 -8.09 -14.81
N THR A 75 -3.67 -9.38 -14.93
CA THR A 75 -4.05 -9.99 -16.21
C THR A 75 -5.55 -9.92 -16.48
N ARG A 76 -6.33 -9.44 -15.52
CA ARG A 76 -7.79 -9.39 -15.60
C ARG A 76 -8.26 -8.06 -16.21
N PRO A 77 -9.05 -8.10 -17.30
CA PRO A 77 -9.52 -6.89 -17.97
C PRO A 77 -10.62 -6.15 -17.20
N ASP A 78 -11.28 -6.83 -16.25
CA ASP A 78 -12.36 -6.28 -15.42
C ASP A 78 -11.87 -5.58 -14.15
N VAL A 79 -10.56 -5.57 -13.90
CA VAL A 79 -9.94 -4.95 -12.73
C VAL A 79 -9.32 -3.62 -13.12
N ASP A 80 -9.51 -2.61 -12.28
CA ASP A 80 -8.85 -1.32 -12.46
C ASP A 80 -7.32 -1.49 -12.48
N GLN A 81 -6.69 -0.98 -13.53
CA GLN A 81 -5.26 -1.17 -13.74
C GLN A 81 -4.41 -0.54 -12.62
N SER A 82 -4.84 0.61 -12.08
CA SER A 82 -4.16 1.29 -10.97
C SER A 82 -4.22 0.43 -9.71
N LEU A 83 -5.37 -0.17 -9.45
CA LEU A 83 -5.59 -1.06 -8.31
C LEU A 83 -4.77 -2.35 -8.42
N ALA A 84 -4.78 -2.99 -9.59
CA ALA A 84 -3.99 -4.20 -9.84
C ALA A 84 -2.48 -3.95 -9.75
N ALA A 85 -2.00 -2.84 -10.32
CA ALA A 85 -0.60 -2.43 -10.24
C ALA A 85 -0.17 -2.08 -8.81
N CYS A 86 -1.06 -1.45 -8.02
CA CYS A 86 -0.86 -1.22 -6.61
C CYS A 86 -0.70 -2.55 -5.86
N ALA A 87 -1.66 -3.47 -6.00
CA ALA A 87 -1.64 -4.77 -5.33
C ALA A 87 -0.33 -5.54 -5.63
N ALA A 88 0.06 -5.63 -6.90
CA ALA A 88 1.31 -6.28 -7.30
C ALA A 88 2.53 -5.61 -6.64
N SER A 89 2.60 -4.27 -6.66
CA SER A 89 3.74 -3.53 -6.09
C SER A 89 3.83 -3.66 -4.56
N VAL A 90 2.71 -3.72 -3.84
CA VAL A 90 2.72 -3.94 -2.38
C VAL A 90 3.17 -5.36 -2.05
N ILE A 91 2.74 -6.35 -2.84
CA ILE A 91 3.17 -7.76 -2.68
C ILE A 91 4.68 -7.90 -2.94
N ASP A 92 5.20 -7.22 -3.95
CA ASP A 92 6.64 -7.19 -4.22
C ASP A 92 7.41 -6.48 -3.10
N ALA A 93 6.84 -5.42 -2.50
CA ALA A 93 7.42 -4.80 -1.31
C ALA A 93 7.51 -5.79 -0.13
N ALA A 94 6.45 -6.56 0.12
CA ALA A 94 6.44 -7.58 1.18
C ALA A 94 7.46 -8.70 0.93
N ARG A 95 7.55 -9.19 -0.32
CA ARG A 95 8.57 -10.17 -0.74
C ARG A 95 9.98 -9.63 -0.54
N ALA A 96 10.21 -8.38 -0.93
CA ALA A 96 11.49 -7.72 -0.74
C ALA A 96 11.81 -7.50 0.75
N ALA A 97 10.82 -7.20 1.59
CA ALA A 97 11.02 -7.03 3.03
C ALA A 97 11.42 -8.35 3.71
N GLU A 98 10.80 -9.47 3.34
CA GLU A 98 11.22 -10.80 3.83
C GLU A 98 12.62 -11.16 3.33
N ALA A 99 12.89 -10.99 2.03
CA ALA A 99 14.21 -11.29 1.47
C ALA A 99 15.32 -10.34 1.97
N ALA A 100 14.96 -9.16 2.52
CA ALA A 100 15.93 -8.23 3.10
C ALA A 100 16.60 -8.77 4.38
N LEU A 101 16.04 -9.80 5.00
CA LEU A 101 16.64 -10.52 6.13
C LEU A 101 17.95 -11.21 5.74
N ASP A 102 18.04 -11.70 4.51
CA ASP A 102 19.17 -12.47 4.00
C ASP A 102 20.06 -11.65 3.05
N PHE A 103 19.52 -10.60 2.42
CA PHE A 103 20.20 -9.80 1.39
C PHE A 103 19.95 -8.29 1.56
N PRO A 104 20.92 -7.41 1.31
CA PRO A 104 20.74 -5.96 1.51
C PRO A 104 19.94 -5.31 0.36
N ILE A 105 18.63 -5.53 0.33
CA ILE A 105 17.71 -5.06 -0.73
C ILE A 105 16.66 -4.05 -0.23
N ASP A 106 16.91 -3.38 0.88
CA ASP A 106 16.04 -2.41 1.55
C ASP A 106 15.48 -1.35 0.58
N SER A 107 16.30 -0.86 -0.35
CA SER A 107 15.91 0.11 -1.36
C SER A 107 14.84 -0.42 -2.32
N THR A 108 14.80 -1.74 -2.55
CA THR A 108 13.75 -2.41 -3.35
C THR A 108 12.41 -2.36 -2.64
N VAL A 109 12.38 -2.47 -1.30
CA VAL A 109 11.15 -2.31 -0.50
C VAL A 109 10.60 -0.91 -0.71
N THR A 110 11.41 0.12 -0.44
CA THR A 110 11.02 1.52 -0.62
C THR A 110 10.57 1.81 -2.06
N ALA A 111 11.30 1.30 -3.05
CA ALA A 111 10.95 1.50 -4.45
C ALA A 111 9.61 0.86 -4.80
N SER A 112 9.33 -0.35 -4.30
CA SER A 112 8.07 -1.06 -4.53
C SER A 112 6.90 -0.36 -3.84
N VAL A 113 7.08 0.13 -2.62
CA VAL A 113 6.07 0.94 -1.92
C VAL A 113 5.77 2.23 -2.68
N ARG A 114 6.80 2.93 -3.16
CA ARG A 114 6.62 4.14 -3.99
C ARG A 114 5.87 3.84 -5.28
N ARG A 115 6.17 2.72 -5.95
CA ARG A 115 5.41 2.27 -7.13
C ARG A 115 3.95 1.98 -6.81
N ALA A 116 3.66 1.35 -5.67
CA ALA A 116 2.28 1.10 -5.24
C ALA A 116 1.49 2.39 -5.05
N ILE A 117 2.08 3.38 -4.36
CA ILE A 117 1.46 4.69 -4.15
C ILE A 117 1.30 5.42 -5.48
N ALA A 118 2.33 5.41 -6.34
CA ALA A 118 2.28 6.06 -7.65
C ALA A 118 1.25 5.43 -8.60
N ALA A 119 1.04 4.11 -8.53
CA ALA A 119 0.02 3.42 -9.30
C ALA A 119 -1.37 3.98 -8.99
N ILE A 120 -1.73 4.09 -7.71
CA ILE A 120 -3.00 4.70 -7.28
C ILE A 120 -3.05 6.18 -7.63
N GLY A 121 -1.94 6.91 -7.45
CA GLY A 121 -1.86 8.30 -7.87
C GLY A 121 -2.05 8.49 -9.38
N SER A 122 -1.78 7.49 -10.21
CA SER A 122 -1.96 7.61 -11.66
C SER A 122 -3.42 7.52 -12.09
N ASP A 123 -4.34 7.13 -11.19
CA ASP A 123 -5.76 7.11 -11.48
C ASP A 123 -6.32 8.54 -11.61
N PRO A 124 -6.95 8.90 -12.75
CA PRO A 124 -7.44 10.26 -12.99
C PRO A 124 -8.59 10.68 -12.06
N ARG A 125 -9.24 9.73 -11.37
CA ARG A 125 -10.30 10.00 -10.39
C ARG A 125 -9.74 10.29 -9.00
N ILE A 126 -8.43 10.16 -8.77
CA ILE A 126 -7.82 10.30 -7.46
C ILE A 126 -7.09 11.65 -7.35
N SER A 127 -7.49 12.45 -6.35
CA SER A 127 -6.78 13.68 -6.04
C SER A 127 -5.40 13.39 -5.45
N GLN A 128 -4.35 13.88 -6.13
CA GLN A 128 -2.96 13.79 -5.65
C GLN A 128 -2.79 14.37 -4.24
N THR A 129 -3.43 15.50 -3.97
CA THR A 129 -3.37 16.15 -2.66
C THR A 129 -3.95 15.25 -1.58
N GLN A 130 -5.09 14.60 -1.85
CA GLN A 130 -5.70 13.65 -0.91
C GLN A 130 -4.77 12.47 -0.63
N LEU A 131 -4.21 11.88 -1.69
CA LEU A 131 -3.31 10.73 -1.56
C LEU A 131 -2.07 11.08 -0.72
N VAL A 132 -1.44 12.22 -0.99
CA VAL A 132 -0.27 12.69 -0.23
C VAL A 132 -0.60 12.93 1.24
N ILE A 133 -1.75 13.55 1.54
CA ILE A 133 -2.19 13.79 2.92
C ILE A 133 -2.38 12.46 3.66
N LEU A 134 -2.99 11.47 3.01
CA LEU A 134 -3.26 10.18 3.65
C LEU A 134 -1.98 9.36 3.85
N VAL A 135 -1.07 9.35 2.88
CA VAL A 135 0.24 8.70 3.02
C VAL A 135 1.04 9.37 4.14
N ALA A 136 1.09 10.71 4.17
CA ALA A 136 1.79 11.44 5.22
C ALA A 136 1.20 11.16 6.61
N SER A 137 -0.13 11.15 6.73
CA SER A 137 -0.82 10.80 7.97
C SER A 137 -0.50 9.38 8.45
N ASP A 138 -0.51 8.39 7.55
CA ASP A 138 -0.13 7.02 7.91
C ASP A 138 1.33 6.91 8.34
N VAL A 139 2.24 7.57 7.62
CA VAL A 139 3.67 7.60 7.96
C VAL A 139 3.88 8.23 9.34
N ASP A 140 3.23 9.37 9.61
CA ASP A 140 3.35 10.06 10.90
C ASP A 140 2.75 9.24 12.04
N GLN A 141 1.59 8.60 11.85
CA GLN A 141 0.98 7.73 12.86
C GLN A 141 1.84 6.51 13.16
N ILE A 142 2.37 5.85 12.13
CA ILE A 142 3.24 4.68 12.30
C ILE A 142 4.55 5.09 12.95
N ALA A 143 5.19 6.18 12.50
CA ALA A 143 6.42 6.70 13.09
C ALA A 143 6.22 7.06 14.57
N PHE A 144 5.10 7.70 14.92
CA PHE A 144 4.76 8.01 16.30
C PHE A 144 4.60 6.73 17.13
N ALA A 145 3.83 5.76 16.66
CA ALA A 145 3.64 4.49 17.37
C ALA A 145 4.95 3.72 17.56
N LEU A 146 5.84 3.76 16.56
CA LEU A 146 7.18 3.19 16.63
C LEU A 146 8.11 3.97 17.56
N SER A 147 7.93 5.29 17.74
CA SER A 147 8.82 6.06 18.64
C SER A 147 8.70 5.67 20.12
N GLU A 148 7.61 4.98 20.48
CA GLU A 148 7.36 4.51 21.85
C GLU A 148 7.90 3.09 22.11
N ILE A 149 8.38 2.40 21.08
CA ILE A 149 8.85 1.00 21.18
C ILE A 149 10.12 0.80 20.35
N SER A 150 11.03 -0.07 20.80
CA SER A 150 12.21 -0.41 19.99
C SER A 150 11.86 -1.49 18.97
N VAL A 151 11.64 -1.08 17.72
CA VAL A 151 11.47 -1.97 16.56
C VAL A 151 12.62 -1.71 15.60
N GLY A 152 13.39 -2.76 15.30
CA GLY A 152 14.50 -2.70 14.35
C GLY A 152 14.03 -2.64 12.90
N THR A 153 14.97 -2.36 11.99
CA THR A 153 14.69 -2.18 10.55
C THR A 153 13.93 -3.36 9.92
N TYR A 154 14.27 -4.59 10.33
CA TYR A 154 13.73 -5.82 9.75
C TYR A 154 12.65 -6.50 10.62
N ASP A 155 12.40 -5.96 11.82
CA ASP A 155 11.49 -6.57 12.77
C ASP A 155 10.03 -6.46 12.32
N GLY A 156 9.22 -7.42 12.76
CA GLY A 156 7.77 -7.33 12.69
C GLY A 156 7.22 -6.20 13.56
N LEU A 157 6.06 -5.70 13.16
CA LEU A 157 5.36 -4.64 13.88
C LEU A 157 4.56 -5.25 15.03
N THR A 158 4.80 -4.76 16.24
CA THR A 158 4.08 -5.24 17.43
C THR A 158 2.61 -4.83 17.43
N ASP A 159 1.78 -5.50 18.22
CA ASP A 159 0.36 -5.15 18.40
C ASP A 159 0.15 -3.72 18.91
N HIS A 160 1.16 -3.14 19.59
CA HIS A 160 1.17 -1.74 20.00
C HIS A 160 1.07 -0.77 18.82
N VAL A 161 1.73 -1.09 17.69
CA VAL A 161 1.63 -0.30 16.46
C VAL A 161 0.22 -0.38 15.91
N PHE A 162 -0.30 -1.60 15.71
CA PHE A 162 -1.63 -1.81 15.15
C PHE A 162 -2.75 -1.20 16.01
N GLY A 163 -2.63 -1.25 17.35
CA GLY A 163 -3.59 -0.66 18.27
C GLY A 163 -3.67 0.87 18.23
N ARG A 164 -2.69 1.55 17.62
CA ARG A 164 -2.65 3.02 17.47
C ARG A 164 -3.10 3.51 16.10
N LEU A 165 -3.27 2.62 15.13
CA LEU A 165 -3.62 3.03 13.78
C LEU A 165 -5.09 3.42 13.71
N ALA A 166 -5.36 4.56 13.09
CA ALA A 166 -6.72 4.89 12.74
C ALA A 166 -7.29 3.84 11.76
N PRO A 167 -8.61 3.55 11.84
CA PRO A 167 -9.28 2.71 10.86
C PRO A 167 -9.01 3.20 9.43
N VAL A 168 -8.85 2.25 8.52
CA VAL A 168 -8.72 2.57 7.10
C VAL A 168 -10.09 3.00 6.56
N HIS A 169 -10.13 4.09 5.82
CA HIS A 169 -11.34 4.62 5.19
C HIS A 169 -11.13 4.77 3.69
N ALA A 170 -12.19 4.69 2.90
CA ALA A 170 -12.11 4.83 1.45
C ALA A 170 -11.45 6.16 1.01
N LEU A 171 -10.74 6.12 -0.13
CA LEU A 171 -10.43 7.33 -0.89
C LEU A 171 -11.73 7.95 -1.43
N THR A 172 -11.73 9.27 -1.54
CA THR A 172 -12.77 9.98 -2.31
C THR A 172 -12.38 9.99 -3.78
N LEU A 173 -13.23 9.41 -4.63
CA LEU A 173 -13.12 9.52 -6.08
C LEU A 173 -13.77 10.83 -6.54
N VAL A 174 -13.09 11.53 -7.46
CA VAL A 174 -13.65 12.69 -8.16
C VAL A 174 -14.02 12.30 -9.58
N GLU A 175 -15.01 12.98 -10.15
CA GLU A 175 -15.26 12.87 -11.59
C GLU A 175 -14.01 13.33 -12.35
N PRO A 176 -13.53 12.55 -13.35
CA PRO A 176 -12.44 13.00 -14.19
C PRO A 176 -12.83 14.29 -14.89
N ARG A 177 -11.93 15.27 -14.99
CA ARG A 177 -12.20 16.46 -15.81
C ARG A 177 -12.53 16.02 -17.24
N PRO A 178 -13.62 16.52 -17.85
CA PRO A 178 -13.93 16.20 -19.24
C PRO A 178 -12.76 16.61 -20.13
N THR A 179 -12.35 15.70 -21.01
CA THR A 179 -11.34 16.00 -22.02
C THR A 179 -11.91 16.98 -23.05
N PRO A 180 -11.07 17.80 -23.73
CA PRO A 180 -11.54 18.71 -24.77
C PRO A 180 -12.39 18.01 -25.86
N GLU A 181 -12.08 16.75 -26.15
CA GLU A 181 -12.82 15.91 -27.10
C GLU A 181 -14.22 15.53 -26.63
N SER A 182 -14.43 15.39 -25.31
CA SER A 182 -15.75 15.10 -24.72
C SER A 182 -16.66 16.33 -24.65
N LEU A 183 -16.09 17.54 -24.71
CA LEU A 183 -16.82 18.81 -24.74
C LEU A 183 -17.17 19.26 -26.17
N ALA A 184 -16.62 18.59 -27.19
CA ALA A 184 -16.82 18.90 -28.60
C ALA A 184 -17.92 18.06 -29.28
N ARG A 185 -18.65 17.24 -28.51
CA ARG A 185 -19.84 16.49 -28.94
C ARG A 185 -21.09 17.08 -28.32
#